data_AF-A1WU45-F1
#
_entry.id   AF-A1WU45-F1
#
_cell.length_a   1.000
_cell.length_b   1.000
_cell.length_c   1.000
_cell.angle_alpha   90.00
_cell.angle_beta   90.00
_cell.angle_gamma   90.00
#
_symmetry.space_group_name_H-M   'P 1'
#
loop_
_entity.id
_entity.type
_entity.pdbx_description
1 polymer ?
#
loop_
_entity_poly.entity_id
_entity_poly.type
_entity_poly.pdbx_seq_one_letter_code
_entity_poly.pdbx_strand_id
1 'polypeptide(L)'
;MNLVADLFVNGQRVGTAKARYQYQTWGGKRSPERRLTDNLGPLRNKAKKDDILLFTKDLDDDGYIQLHLIERGTPEYDAINTKIGSSRCGCLDLDNPPVESDEIEEAEKYLDRQVAETPFAFDENREIIEAKTVRKARDRAFRGKVLSLYDNRCAFTGRKFISPVGDNVLGLDAAHVIPVSRAGSDHPANGLPLTKDLHWAFDRGLIGVAPDRKILVPESVRDLPGNEFLVGLHTRPVTEPSDCNMRVMDEALEWHRENRLVE
;
A
#
# COMPACT_ATOMS: atom_id res chain seq x y z
N MET A 1 4.80 -6.12 17.31
CA MET A 1 3.98 -6.53 16.14
C MET A 1 4.04 -8.04 16.01
N ASN A 2 2.90 -8.72 15.89
CA ASN A 2 2.87 -10.15 15.61
C ASN A 2 2.98 -10.36 14.09
N LEU A 3 3.68 -11.40 13.68
CA LEU A 3 3.96 -11.68 12.28
C LEU A 3 3.72 -13.16 11.98
N VAL A 4 3.31 -13.44 10.75
CA VAL A 4 3.33 -14.76 10.13
C VAL A 4 4.54 -14.81 9.20
N ALA A 5 5.41 -15.80 9.41
CA ALA A 5 6.63 -15.97 8.64
C ALA A 5 6.63 -17.31 7.93
N ASP A 6 6.62 -17.32 6.59
CA ASP A 6 7.01 -18.53 5.87
C ASP A 6 8.52 -18.68 5.87
N LEU A 7 8.97 -19.90 6.15
CA LEU A 7 10.37 -20.23 6.38
C LEU A 7 10.89 -21.06 5.21
N PHE A 8 12.01 -20.62 4.63
CA PHE A 8 12.64 -21.29 3.50
C PHE A 8 14.11 -21.60 3.81
N VAL A 9 14.60 -22.72 3.28
CA VAL A 9 16.01 -23.09 3.29
C VAL A 9 16.41 -23.46 1.87
N ASN A 10 17.35 -22.71 1.28
CA ASN A 10 17.80 -22.87 -0.11
C ASN A 10 16.63 -23.00 -1.10
N GLY A 11 15.65 -22.10 -1.00
CA GLY A 11 14.47 -22.06 -1.86
C GLY A 11 13.38 -23.09 -1.52
N GLN A 12 13.60 -24.03 -0.59
CA GLN A 12 12.59 -24.99 -0.17
C GLN A 12 11.86 -24.52 1.09
N ARG A 13 10.53 -24.49 1.03
CA ARG A 13 9.69 -24.15 2.19
C ARG A 13 9.80 -25.23 3.26
N VAL A 14 10.23 -24.86 4.47
CA VAL A 14 10.39 -25.77 5.62
C VAL A 14 9.31 -25.61 6.69
N GLY A 15 8.45 -24.60 6.56
CA GLY A 15 7.28 -24.43 7.42
C GLY A 15 6.80 -22.98 7.51
N THR A 16 5.93 -22.72 8.48
CA THR A 16 5.44 -21.39 8.84
C THR A 16 5.61 -21.19 10.34
N ALA A 17 5.96 -19.97 10.75
CA ALA A 17 6.09 -19.58 12.14
C ALA A 17 5.22 -18.37 12.46
N LYS A 18 4.61 -18.36 13.65
CA LYS A 18 4.14 -17.12 14.27
C LYS A 18 5.32 -16.50 15.01
N ALA A 19 5.78 -15.37 14.50
CA ALA A 19 6.91 -14.63 15.03
C ALA A 19 6.44 -13.31 15.67
N ARG A 20 7.29 -12.70 16.49
CA ARG A 20 7.03 -11.40 17.09
C ARG A 20 8.19 -10.45 16.81
N TYR A 21 7.88 -9.31 16.21
CA TYR A 21 8.80 -8.19 16.09
C TYR A 21 8.64 -7.24 17.28
N GLN A 22 9.77 -6.92 17.93
CA GLN A 22 9.81 -6.04 19.09
C GLN A 22 11.09 -5.21 19.15
N TYR A 23 10.95 -3.95 19.58
CA TYR A 23 12.07 -3.12 20.00
C TYR A 23 12.26 -3.27 21.50
N GLN A 24 13.40 -3.79 21.91
CA GLN A 24 13.68 -4.12 23.30
C GLN A 24 14.71 -3.14 23.86
N THR A 25 14.30 -2.37 24.88
CA THR A 25 15.18 -1.54 25.68
C THR A 25 15.63 -2.31 26.92
N TRP A 26 16.86 -2.05 27.38
CA TRP A 26 17.48 -2.80 28.48
C TRP A 26 17.73 -1.93 29.72
N GLY A 27 16.92 -0.88 29.90
CA GLY A 27 17.05 0.05 31.02
C GLY A 27 18.47 0.62 31.17
N GLY A 28 19.15 0.89 30.05
CA GLY A 28 20.52 1.42 30.03
C GLY A 28 21.64 0.40 30.18
N LYS A 29 21.35 -0.88 30.47
CA LYS A 29 22.40 -1.92 30.62
C LYS A 29 23.07 -2.31 29.31
N ARG A 30 22.40 -2.10 28.19
CA ARG A 30 22.94 -2.22 26.83
C ARG A 30 22.09 -1.40 25.86
N SER A 31 22.64 -1.18 24.67
CA SER A 31 21.93 -0.52 23.57
C SER A 31 20.62 -1.26 23.27
N PRO A 32 19.52 -0.52 23.04
CA PRO A 32 18.29 -1.12 22.56
C PRO A 32 18.51 -1.90 21.26
N GLU A 33 17.72 -2.95 21.06
CA GLU A 33 17.84 -3.81 19.87
C GLU A 33 16.45 -4.16 19.30
N ARG A 34 16.39 -4.29 17.98
CA ARG A 34 15.22 -4.83 17.27
C ARG A 34 15.36 -6.34 17.20
N ARG A 35 14.31 -7.08 17.53
CA ARG A 35 14.32 -8.54 17.58
C ARG A 35 13.11 -9.13 16.88
N LEU A 36 13.35 -10.22 16.16
CA LEU A 36 12.32 -11.15 15.73
C LEU A 36 12.42 -12.41 16.59
N THR A 37 11.37 -12.71 17.35
CA THR A 37 11.34 -13.83 18.30
C THR A 37 10.24 -14.82 17.96
N ASP A 38 10.26 -15.96 18.65
CA ASP A 38 9.25 -17.01 18.65
C ASP A 38 9.22 -17.90 17.40
N ASN A 39 9.18 -19.22 17.61
CA ASN A 39 8.97 -20.26 16.59
C ASN A 39 9.91 -20.30 15.37
N LEU A 40 11.05 -19.60 15.40
CA LEU A 40 12.06 -19.60 14.33
C LEU A 40 13.05 -20.80 14.38
N GLY A 41 12.77 -21.80 15.21
CA GLY A 41 13.59 -23.01 15.35
C GLY A 41 13.92 -23.72 14.02
N PRO A 42 12.96 -23.89 13.09
CA PRO A 42 13.22 -24.56 11.81
C PRO A 42 14.36 -23.94 10.98
N LEU A 43 14.55 -22.61 11.06
CA LEU A 43 15.70 -21.93 10.45
C LEU A 43 16.91 -21.94 11.36
N ARG A 44 16.74 -21.52 12.62
CA ARG A 44 17.84 -21.37 13.59
C ARG A 44 18.63 -22.65 13.82
N ASN A 45 17.98 -23.82 13.75
CA ASN A 45 18.64 -25.10 13.96
C ASN A 45 19.46 -25.58 12.74
N LYS A 46 19.23 -24.98 11.56
CA LYS A 46 19.96 -25.29 10.32
C LYS A 46 21.05 -24.27 10.02
N ALA A 47 20.84 -23.02 10.44
CA ALA A 47 21.76 -21.91 10.19
C ALA A 47 23.15 -22.17 10.77
N LYS A 48 24.17 -21.93 9.93
CA LYS A 48 25.59 -22.00 10.26
C LYS A 48 26.21 -20.60 10.16
N LYS A 49 27.46 -20.51 10.63
CA LYS A 49 28.24 -19.29 10.52
C LYS A 49 28.37 -18.89 9.04
N ASP A 50 28.18 -17.60 8.77
CA ASP A 50 28.31 -16.95 7.46
C ASP A 50 27.22 -17.30 6.44
N ASP A 51 26.15 -18.01 6.84
CA ASP A 51 24.93 -18.13 6.01
C ASP A 51 24.21 -16.78 5.89
N ILE A 52 23.43 -16.61 4.82
CA ILE A 52 22.63 -15.40 4.58
C ILE A 52 21.19 -15.66 5.00
N LEU A 53 20.59 -14.71 5.72
CA LEU A 53 19.14 -14.70 6.01
C LEU A 53 18.52 -13.52 5.27
N LEU A 54 17.74 -13.81 4.22
CA LEU A 54 17.00 -12.79 3.48
C LEU A 54 15.60 -12.60 4.08
N PHE A 55 15.23 -11.35 4.29
CA PHE A 55 13.92 -10.93 4.76
C PHE A 55 13.16 -10.34 3.57
N THR A 56 11.95 -10.83 3.36
CA THR A 56 11.00 -10.23 2.41
C THR A 56 9.69 -9.94 3.13
N LYS A 57 9.05 -8.83 2.77
CA LYS A 57 7.75 -8.42 3.28
C LYS A 57 6.73 -8.54 2.17
N ASP A 58 5.50 -8.89 2.53
CA ASP A 58 4.38 -8.69 1.62
C ASP A 58 4.15 -7.18 1.38
N LEU A 59 3.58 -6.85 0.23
CA LEU A 59 3.28 -5.45 -0.12
C LEU A 59 1.90 -5.01 0.42
N ASP A 60 0.98 -5.96 0.59
CA ASP A 60 -0.40 -5.73 0.97
C ASP A 60 -0.72 -6.24 2.40
N ASP A 61 0.14 -7.08 2.99
CA ASP A 61 0.01 -7.60 4.36
C ASP A 61 1.27 -7.36 5.22
N ASP A 62 1.26 -6.30 6.04
CA ASP A 62 2.35 -6.00 6.98
C ASP A 62 2.60 -7.08 8.03
N GLY A 63 1.58 -7.90 8.28
CA GLY A 63 1.62 -9.04 9.16
C GLY A 63 2.40 -10.22 8.57
N TYR A 64 2.70 -10.22 7.28
CA TYR A 64 3.31 -11.36 6.59
C TYR A 64 4.74 -11.06 6.12
N ILE A 65 5.63 -12.02 6.40
CA ILE A 65 7.02 -12.01 5.93
C ILE A 65 7.43 -13.38 5.40
N GLN A 66 8.49 -13.41 4.60
CA GLN A 66 9.23 -14.64 4.34
C GLN A 66 10.68 -14.50 4.80
N LEU A 67 11.18 -15.57 5.40
CA LEU A 67 12.54 -15.70 5.87
C LEU A 67 13.23 -16.80 5.09
N HIS A 68 14.23 -16.43 4.29
CA HIS A 68 14.98 -17.36 3.46
C HIS A 68 16.39 -17.52 4.01
N LEU A 69 16.67 -18.69 4.57
CA LEU A 69 18.04 -19.09 4.93
C LEU A 69 18.73 -19.64 3.68
N ILE A 70 19.78 -18.95 3.24
CA ILE A 70 20.62 -19.32 2.12
C ILE A 70 21.95 -19.82 2.68
N GLU A 71 22.16 -21.12 2.59
CA GLU A 71 23.36 -21.77 3.12
C GLU A 71 24.58 -21.43 2.27
N ARG A 72 25.69 -21.18 2.94
CA ARG A 72 26.97 -20.93 2.30
C ARG A 72 27.38 -22.10 1.40
N GLY A 73 27.90 -21.77 0.21
CA GLY A 73 28.36 -22.74 -0.79
C GLY A 73 27.28 -23.20 -1.77
N THR A 74 26.08 -22.62 -1.69
CA THR A 74 25.06 -22.77 -2.74
C THR A 74 25.28 -21.73 -3.85
N PRO A 75 24.86 -22.01 -5.11
CA PRO A 75 24.95 -21.02 -6.19
C PRO A 75 24.20 -19.71 -5.88
N GLU A 76 23.07 -19.82 -5.16
CA GLU A 76 22.27 -18.68 -4.71
C GLU A 76 23.04 -17.81 -3.71
N TYR A 77 23.80 -18.43 -2.80
CA TYR A 77 24.66 -17.71 -1.87
C TYR A 77 25.65 -16.83 -2.61
N ASP A 78 26.36 -17.38 -3.61
CA ASP A 78 27.38 -16.64 -4.34
C ASP A 78 26.78 -15.44 -5.10
N ALA A 79 25.61 -15.64 -5.72
CA ALA A 79 24.87 -14.57 -6.40
C ALA A 79 24.45 -13.44 -5.46
N ILE A 80 23.95 -13.77 -4.27
CA ILE A 80 23.51 -12.77 -3.28
C ILE A 80 24.72 -12.11 -2.61
N ASN A 81 25.73 -12.88 -2.21
CA ASN A 81 26.92 -12.40 -1.53
C ASN A 81 27.73 -11.40 -2.39
N THR A 82 27.73 -11.59 -3.71
CA THR A 82 28.32 -10.63 -4.67
C THR A 82 27.63 -9.25 -4.60
N LYS A 83 26.31 -9.22 -4.38
CA LYS A 83 25.54 -7.97 -4.24
C LYS A 83 25.72 -7.32 -2.87
N ILE A 84 25.84 -8.12 -1.81
CA ILE A 84 26.03 -7.63 -0.43
C ILE A 84 27.41 -6.99 -0.25
N GLY A 85 28.45 -7.51 -0.93
CA GLY A 85 29.81 -7.02 -0.81
C GLY A 85 30.38 -7.25 0.60
N SER A 86 30.91 -6.20 1.23
CA SER A 86 31.48 -6.28 2.60
C SER A 86 30.47 -6.04 3.72
N SER A 87 29.22 -5.71 3.38
CA SER A 87 28.17 -5.38 4.36
C SER A 87 27.69 -6.65 5.08
N ARG A 88 27.46 -6.57 6.40
CA ARG A 88 26.93 -7.72 7.17
C ARG A 88 25.40 -7.78 7.21
N CYS A 89 24.76 -6.66 6.92
CA CYS A 89 23.32 -6.50 6.80
C CYS A 89 23.04 -5.28 5.94
N GLY A 90 21.86 -5.23 5.33
CA GLY A 90 21.45 -4.12 4.48
C GLY A 90 20.40 -4.54 3.46
N CYS A 91 19.99 -3.58 2.64
CA CYS A 91 19.09 -3.83 1.53
C CYS A 91 19.82 -4.58 0.40
N LEU A 92 19.20 -5.64 -0.12
CA LEU A 92 19.75 -6.40 -1.25
C LEU A 92 19.45 -5.73 -2.60
N ASP A 93 18.27 -5.10 -2.73
CA ASP A 93 17.81 -4.42 -3.94
C ASP A 93 17.82 -2.91 -3.71
N LEU A 94 18.96 -2.28 -4.02
CA LEU A 94 19.16 -0.85 -3.84
C LEU A 94 18.28 0.01 -4.77
N ASP A 95 17.80 -0.55 -5.89
CA ASP A 95 16.89 0.13 -6.81
C ASP A 95 15.43 0.09 -6.32
N ASN A 96 15.13 -0.80 -5.36
CA ASN A 96 13.82 -0.95 -4.77
C ASN A 96 13.89 -1.20 -3.26
N PRO A 97 14.43 -0.26 -2.47
CA PRO A 97 14.56 -0.49 -1.05
C PRO A 97 13.20 -0.66 -0.37
N PRO A 98 13.14 -1.42 0.74
CA PRO A 98 11.96 -1.47 1.58
C PRO A 98 11.71 -0.07 2.15
N VAL A 99 10.44 0.26 2.34
CA VAL A 99 10.06 1.49 3.05
C VAL A 99 10.25 1.25 4.53
N GLU A 100 10.97 2.15 5.20
CA GLU A 100 11.16 2.07 6.64
C GLU A 100 9.91 2.57 7.37
N SER A 101 9.70 2.10 8.60
CA SER A 101 8.50 2.43 9.37
C SER A 101 8.43 3.92 9.75
N ASP A 102 9.57 4.56 9.98
CA ASP A 102 9.68 6.00 10.25
C ASP A 102 9.30 6.84 9.03
N GLU A 103 9.68 6.44 7.81
CA GLU A 103 9.24 7.11 6.58
C GLU A 103 7.70 7.10 6.44
N ILE A 104 7.06 5.98 6.79
CA ILE A 104 5.59 5.86 6.79
C ILE A 104 4.98 6.75 7.85
N GLU A 105 5.48 6.71 9.09
CA GLU A 105 5.00 7.56 10.18
C GLU A 105 5.17 9.06 9.88
N GLU A 106 6.25 9.45 9.20
CA GLU A 106 6.47 10.82 8.76
C GLU A 106 5.48 11.24 7.66
N ALA A 107 5.24 10.35 6.69
CA ALA A 107 4.24 10.58 5.64
C ALA A 107 2.82 10.70 6.21
N GLU A 108 2.45 9.87 7.19
CA GLU A 108 1.17 9.96 7.91
C GLU A 108 1.04 11.30 8.65
N LYS A 109 2.07 11.73 9.39
CA LYS A 109 2.08 13.05 10.07
C LYS A 109 2.02 14.21 9.10
N TYR A 110 2.64 14.09 7.93
CA TYR A 110 2.52 15.09 6.87
C TYR A 110 1.08 15.19 6.37
N LEU A 111 0.44 14.04 6.09
CA LEU A 111 -0.93 13.99 5.62
C LEU A 111 -1.94 14.47 6.66
N ASP A 112 -1.71 14.19 7.94
CA ASP A 112 -2.56 14.70 9.03
C ASP A 112 -2.52 16.22 9.15
N ARG A 113 -1.37 16.85 8.87
CA ARG A 113 -1.25 18.32 8.80
C ARG A 113 -2.03 18.87 7.61
N GLN A 114 -1.88 18.24 6.43
CA GLN A 114 -2.60 18.60 5.20
C GLN A 114 -4.12 18.56 5.39
N VAL A 115 -4.62 17.54 6.10
CA VAL A 115 -6.05 17.38 6.43
C VAL A 115 -6.62 18.51 7.29
N ALA A 116 -5.78 19.23 8.02
CA ALA A 116 -6.20 20.41 8.79
C ALA A 116 -6.25 21.70 7.94
N GLU A 117 -5.72 21.65 6.71
CA GLU A 117 -5.69 22.75 5.77
C GLU A 117 -6.86 22.64 4.77
N THR A 118 -7.08 23.70 3.98
CA THR A 118 -8.09 23.67 2.92
C THR A 118 -7.65 22.68 1.83
N PRO A 119 -8.52 21.76 1.39
CA PRO A 119 -8.20 20.84 0.31
C PRO A 119 -7.81 21.58 -0.99
N PHE A 120 -6.80 21.07 -1.69
CA PHE A 120 -6.38 21.56 -3.00
C PHE A 120 -6.21 20.39 -3.98
N ALA A 121 -6.66 20.59 -5.22
CA ALA A 121 -6.67 19.53 -6.24
C ALA A 121 -5.27 19.23 -6.80
N PHE A 122 -4.43 20.26 -6.94
CA PHE A 122 -3.11 20.17 -7.56
C PHE A 122 -2.00 20.56 -6.57
N ASP A 123 -0.98 19.73 -6.47
CA ASP A 123 0.23 20.01 -5.70
C ASP A 123 1.34 20.55 -6.61
N GLU A 124 1.39 21.88 -6.76
CA GLU A 124 2.40 22.56 -7.56
C GLU A 124 3.81 22.53 -6.94
N ASN A 125 3.89 22.26 -5.63
CA ASN A 125 5.17 22.23 -4.89
C ASN A 125 5.74 20.82 -4.77
N ARG A 126 5.10 19.82 -5.36
CA ARG A 126 5.58 18.43 -5.33
C ARG A 126 6.95 18.35 -5.97
N GLU A 127 7.92 17.80 -5.23
CA GLU A 127 9.26 17.59 -5.77
C GLU A 127 9.20 16.62 -6.95
N ILE A 128 9.68 17.06 -8.12
CA ILE A 128 9.67 16.27 -9.35
C ILE A 128 10.53 14.99 -9.21
N ILE A 129 11.52 15.03 -8.32
CA ILE A 129 12.45 13.93 -8.05
C ILE A 129 12.37 13.57 -6.56
N GLU A 130 11.39 12.74 -6.21
CA GLU A 130 11.29 12.15 -4.87
C GLU A 130 12.04 10.81 -4.82
N ALA A 131 12.66 10.53 -3.67
CA ALA A 131 13.18 9.19 -3.39
C ALA A 131 12.05 8.16 -3.47
N LYS A 132 12.33 7.00 -4.08
CA LYS A 132 11.32 5.94 -4.31
C LYS A 132 10.65 5.45 -3.02
N THR A 133 11.37 5.43 -1.91
CA THR A 133 10.85 5.03 -0.59
C THR A 133 9.87 6.06 -0.03
N VAL A 134 10.21 7.35 -0.14
CA VAL A 134 9.33 8.47 0.25
C VAL A 134 8.01 8.41 -0.51
N ARG A 135 8.05 8.19 -1.83
CA ARG A 135 6.82 8.04 -2.63
C ARG A 135 5.97 6.87 -2.14
N LYS A 136 6.55 5.69 -1.94
CA LYS A 136 5.81 4.53 -1.43
C LYS A 136 5.25 4.75 -0.02
N ALA A 137 5.99 5.46 0.84
CA ALA A 137 5.54 5.83 2.18
C ALA A 137 4.29 6.73 2.10
N ARG A 138 4.32 7.74 1.22
CA ARG A 138 3.17 8.62 0.94
C ARG A 138 1.99 7.87 0.35
N ASP A 139 2.21 7.01 -0.64
CA ASP A 139 1.14 6.19 -1.25
C ASP A 139 0.44 5.33 -0.18
N ARG A 140 1.21 4.76 0.74
CA ARG A 140 0.70 3.96 1.86
C ARG A 140 -0.07 4.81 2.88
N ALA A 141 0.47 5.96 3.28
CA ALA A 141 -0.19 6.88 4.20
C ALA A 141 -1.50 7.42 3.60
N PHE A 142 -1.48 7.85 2.34
CA PHE A 142 -2.65 8.26 1.57
C PHE A 142 -3.70 7.17 1.55
N ARG A 143 -3.31 5.94 1.20
CA ARG A 143 -4.23 4.80 1.16
C ARG A 143 -4.88 4.56 2.52
N GLY A 144 -4.09 4.51 3.60
CA GLY A 144 -4.61 4.32 4.96
C GLY A 144 -5.65 5.39 5.33
N LYS A 145 -5.31 6.66 5.08
CA LYS A 145 -6.17 7.80 5.39
C LYS A 145 -7.47 7.78 4.59
N VAL A 146 -7.41 7.64 3.27
CA VAL A 146 -8.59 7.58 2.39
C VAL A 146 -9.51 6.45 2.82
N LEU A 147 -9.00 5.23 3.05
CA LEU A 147 -9.86 4.11 3.45
C LEU A 147 -10.54 4.35 4.81
N SER A 148 -9.82 4.91 5.78
CA SER A 148 -10.39 5.23 7.09
C SER A 148 -11.55 6.24 7.04
N LEU A 149 -11.48 7.23 6.14
CA LEU A 149 -12.51 8.27 5.98
C LEU A 149 -13.85 7.69 5.49
N TYR A 150 -13.82 6.54 4.83
CA TYR A 150 -14.99 5.85 4.28
C TYR A 150 -15.35 4.58 5.07
N ASP A 151 -14.87 4.44 6.31
CA ASP A 151 -15.14 3.25 7.15
C ASP A 151 -14.75 1.93 6.44
N ASN A 152 -13.66 1.95 5.66
CA ASN A 152 -13.17 0.81 4.87
C ASN A 152 -14.21 0.26 3.88
N ARG A 153 -15.00 1.14 3.25
CA ARG A 153 -15.98 0.80 2.22
C ARG A 153 -15.53 1.30 0.86
N CYS A 154 -15.82 0.53 -0.17
CA CYS A 154 -15.71 1.02 -1.54
C CYS A 154 -16.70 2.17 -1.77
N ALA A 155 -16.24 3.30 -2.31
CA ALA A 155 -17.05 4.48 -2.57
C ALA A 155 -18.20 4.21 -3.54
N PHE A 156 -18.00 3.35 -4.55
CA PHE A 156 -19.03 3.05 -5.56
C PHE A 156 -20.01 1.95 -5.16
N THR A 157 -19.62 1.01 -4.31
CA THR A 157 -20.48 -0.14 -3.95
C THR A 157 -20.98 -0.10 -2.52
N GLY A 158 -20.38 0.71 -1.64
CA GLY A 158 -20.66 0.76 -0.20
C GLY A 158 -20.22 -0.51 0.58
N ARG A 159 -19.59 -1.47 -0.10
CA ARG A 159 -19.22 -2.77 0.47
C ARG A 159 -17.85 -2.72 1.13
N LYS A 160 -17.68 -3.53 2.17
CA LYS A 160 -16.39 -3.83 2.78
C LYS A 160 -15.88 -5.17 2.25
N PHE A 161 -14.58 -5.25 1.98
CA PHE A 161 -13.89 -6.48 1.63
C PHE A 161 -12.78 -6.70 2.64
N ILE A 162 -13.10 -7.36 3.76
CA ILE A 162 -12.18 -7.54 4.89
C ILE A 162 -11.72 -8.99 4.91
N SER A 163 -10.42 -9.21 4.91
CA SER A 163 -9.87 -10.55 5.13
C SER A 163 -9.84 -10.86 6.63
N PRO A 164 -10.27 -12.06 7.07
CA PRO A 164 -10.06 -12.52 8.43
C PRO A 164 -8.60 -12.97 8.69
N VAL A 165 -7.76 -12.98 7.65
CA VAL A 165 -6.34 -13.39 7.68
C VAL A 165 -5.48 -12.24 7.19
N GLY A 166 -4.35 -12.02 7.87
CA GLY A 166 -3.46 -10.88 7.64
C GLY A 166 -3.80 -9.69 8.52
N ASP A 167 -2.84 -8.76 8.68
CA ASP A 167 -3.03 -7.59 9.52
C ASP A 167 -3.64 -6.45 8.68
N ASN A 168 -4.90 -6.09 8.97
CA ASN A 168 -5.64 -5.01 8.30
C ASN A 168 -5.72 -5.13 6.77
N VAL A 169 -5.76 -6.36 6.24
CA VAL A 169 -5.86 -6.63 4.80
C VAL A 169 -7.27 -6.33 4.29
N LEU A 170 -7.35 -5.32 3.43
CA LEU A 170 -8.58 -4.82 2.82
C LEU A 170 -8.51 -4.97 1.30
N GLY A 171 -9.57 -5.51 0.69
CA GLY A 171 -9.73 -5.64 -0.75
C GLY A 171 -10.06 -4.31 -1.46
N LEU A 172 -9.44 -3.23 -1.01
CA LEU A 172 -9.63 -1.87 -1.49
C LEU A 172 -8.26 -1.25 -1.80
N ASP A 173 -8.20 -0.45 -2.85
CA ASP A 173 -7.14 0.51 -3.11
C ASP A 173 -7.66 1.92 -2.81
N ALA A 174 -6.76 2.91 -2.74
CA ALA A 174 -7.14 4.32 -2.77
C ALA A 174 -6.78 4.88 -4.16
N ALA A 175 -7.80 5.09 -4.99
CA ALA A 175 -7.66 5.68 -6.30
C ALA A 175 -7.55 7.20 -6.17
N HIS A 176 -6.49 7.79 -6.71
CA HIS A 176 -6.43 9.23 -6.89
C HIS A 176 -7.41 9.66 -7.99
N VAL A 177 -8.20 10.69 -7.73
CA VAL A 177 -9.11 11.28 -8.73
C VAL A 177 -8.32 12.04 -9.79
N ILE A 178 -7.46 12.95 -9.36
CA ILE A 178 -6.37 13.48 -10.18
C ILE A 178 -5.11 12.68 -9.86
N PRO A 179 -4.55 11.93 -10.81
CA PRO A 179 -3.37 11.12 -10.55
C PRO A 179 -2.14 11.99 -10.33
N VAL A 180 -1.22 11.48 -9.51
CA VAL A 180 0.07 12.11 -9.22
C VAL A 180 0.84 12.51 -10.48
N SER A 181 0.77 11.70 -11.55
CA SER A 181 1.43 12.00 -12.83
C SER A 181 0.87 13.24 -13.57
N ARG A 182 -0.24 13.78 -13.08
CA ARG A 182 -0.89 15.01 -13.55
C ARG A 182 -0.90 16.09 -12.47
N ALA A 183 0.08 16.04 -11.55
CA ALA A 183 0.23 16.94 -10.41
C ALA A 183 -0.93 16.91 -9.41
N GLY A 184 -1.70 15.82 -9.36
CA GLY A 184 -2.73 15.65 -8.35
C GLY A 184 -2.14 15.59 -6.94
N SER A 185 -2.80 16.24 -5.99
CA SER A 185 -2.36 16.26 -4.59
C SER A 185 -2.54 14.91 -3.91
N ASP A 186 -1.73 14.64 -2.89
CA ASP A 186 -1.92 13.51 -1.99
C ASP A 186 -2.94 13.84 -0.87
N HIS A 187 -3.69 14.95 -0.98
CA HIS A 187 -4.74 15.28 -0.01
C HIS A 187 -5.87 14.22 -0.07
N PRO A 188 -6.44 13.73 1.06
CA PRO A 188 -7.42 12.64 1.02
C PRO A 188 -8.72 12.99 0.26
N ALA A 189 -9.06 14.28 0.17
CA ALA A 189 -10.14 14.79 -0.69
C ALA A 189 -9.85 14.68 -2.20
N ASN A 190 -8.70 14.15 -2.61
CA ASN A 190 -8.40 13.72 -3.97
C ASN A 190 -8.46 12.17 -4.11
N GLY A 191 -9.01 11.46 -3.12
CA GLY A 191 -8.98 10.00 -3.05
C GLY A 191 -10.36 9.34 -2.93
N LEU A 192 -10.52 8.22 -3.64
CA LEU A 192 -11.66 7.32 -3.53
C LEU A 192 -11.20 5.90 -3.14
N PRO A 193 -11.74 5.28 -2.08
CA PRO A 193 -11.51 3.87 -1.83
C PRO A 193 -12.30 3.03 -2.83
N LEU A 194 -11.62 2.23 -3.64
CA LEU A 194 -12.25 1.41 -4.70
C LEU A 194 -11.76 -0.03 -4.62
N THR A 195 -12.59 -1.00 -4.99
CA THR A 195 -12.11 -2.36 -5.25
C THR A 195 -11.18 -2.34 -6.47
N LYS A 196 -10.26 -3.30 -6.60
CA LYS A 196 -9.23 -3.29 -7.64
C LYS A 196 -9.79 -3.19 -9.08
N ASP A 197 -10.91 -3.86 -9.33
CA ASP A 197 -11.64 -3.79 -10.61
C ASP A 197 -12.22 -2.41 -10.88
N LEU A 198 -12.84 -1.78 -9.87
CA LEU A 198 -13.41 -0.44 -9.98
C LEU A 198 -12.35 0.65 -10.01
N HIS A 199 -11.23 0.47 -9.31
CA HIS A 199 -10.05 1.33 -9.42
C HIS A 199 -9.53 1.33 -10.86
N TRP A 200 -9.31 0.14 -11.42
CA TRP A 200 -8.92 0.01 -12.82
C TRP A 200 -9.93 0.65 -13.77
N ALA A 201 -11.23 0.40 -13.58
CA ALA A 201 -12.28 0.97 -14.41
C ALA A 201 -12.30 2.50 -14.35
N PHE A 202 -12.10 3.06 -13.15
CA PHE A 202 -12.07 4.50 -12.91
C PHE A 202 -10.85 5.17 -13.57
N ASP A 203 -9.66 4.58 -13.44
CA ASP A 203 -8.43 5.05 -14.08
C ASP A 203 -8.48 5.01 -15.61
N ARG A 204 -9.24 4.05 -16.15
CA ARG A 204 -9.48 3.86 -17.59
C ARG A 204 -10.68 4.65 -18.12
N GLY A 205 -11.34 5.44 -17.27
CA GLY A 205 -12.43 6.30 -17.70
C GLY A 205 -13.76 5.59 -17.94
N LEU A 206 -13.90 4.33 -17.53
CA LEU A 206 -15.14 3.56 -17.73
C LEU A 206 -16.24 3.96 -16.75
N ILE A 207 -15.87 4.58 -15.64
CA ILE A 207 -16.75 4.98 -14.55
C ILE A 207 -16.19 6.25 -13.91
N GLY A 208 -17.07 7.14 -13.45
CA GLY A 208 -16.71 8.40 -12.81
C GLY A 208 -17.81 8.90 -11.88
N VAL A 209 -17.74 10.16 -11.50
CA VAL A 209 -18.74 10.80 -10.63
C VAL A 209 -19.28 12.06 -11.28
N ALA A 210 -20.60 12.14 -11.42
CA ALA A 210 -21.32 13.28 -11.95
C ALA A 210 -21.36 14.45 -10.94
N PRO A 211 -21.66 15.69 -11.39
CA PRO A 211 -21.77 16.85 -10.50
C PRO A 211 -22.79 16.69 -9.36
N ASP A 212 -23.84 15.88 -9.57
CA ASP A 212 -24.84 15.57 -8.54
C ASP A 212 -24.42 14.43 -7.57
N ARG A 213 -23.11 14.11 -7.56
CA ARG A 213 -22.48 13.08 -6.71
C ARG A 213 -23.04 11.67 -6.91
N LYS A 214 -23.54 11.38 -8.12
CA LYS A 214 -23.90 10.04 -8.56
C LYS A 214 -22.83 9.43 -9.45
N ILE A 215 -22.79 8.11 -9.46
CA ILE A 215 -21.92 7.33 -10.32
C ILE A 215 -22.34 7.55 -11.78
N LEU A 216 -21.37 7.93 -12.60
CA LEU A 216 -21.50 8.14 -14.04
C LEU A 216 -20.80 7.00 -14.77
N VAL A 217 -21.49 6.39 -15.73
CA VAL A 217 -20.93 5.38 -16.65
C VAL A 217 -21.28 5.88 -18.05
N PRO A 218 -20.29 6.19 -18.91
CA PRO A 218 -20.54 6.71 -20.25
C PRO A 218 -21.44 5.78 -21.07
N GLU A 219 -22.18 6.34 -22.03
CA GLU A 219 -23.08 5.56 -22.90
C GLU A 219 -22.32 4.53 -23.72
N SER A 220 -21.18 4.91 -24.30
CA SER A 220 -20.28 4.00 -25.02
C SER A 220 -19.83 2.80 -24.18
N VAL A 221 -19.69 2.97 -22.86
CA VAL A 221 -19.35 1.89 -21.92
C VAL A 221 -20.57 1.05 -21.59
N ARG A 222 -21.74 1.66 -21.41
CA ARG A 222 -22.99 0.96 -21.12
C ARG A 222 -23.46 0.07 -22.28
N ASP A 223 -23.16 0.46 -23.52
CA ASP A 223 -23.55 -0.28 -24.72
C ASP A 223 -22.63 -1.48 -25.03
N LEU A 224 -21.48 -1.58 -24.35
CA LEU A 224 -20.54 -2.70 -24.51
C LEU A 224 -21.01 -3.94 -23.73
N PRO A 225 -21.17 -5.11 -24.38
CA PRO A 225 -21.46 -6.36 -23.68
C PRO A 225 -20.41 -6.71 -22.63
N GLY A 226 -20.83 -7.20 -21.47
CA GLY A 226 -19.93 -7.55 -20.35
C GLY A 226 -19.75 -6.45 -19.30
N ASN A 227 -20.28 -5.25 -19.53
CA ASN A 227 -20.23 -4.14 -18.59
C ASN A 227 -21.48 -4.03 -17.69
N GLU A 228 -22.30 -5.09 -17.59
CA GLU A 228 -23.57 -5.08 -16.85
C GLU A 228 -23.36 -4.71 -15.38
N PHE A 229 -22.22 -5.10 -14.80
CA PHE A 229 -21.83 -4.70 -13.45
C PHE A 229 -21.70 -3.17 -13.31
N LEU A 230 -20.99 -2.50 -14.22
CA LEU A 230 -20.83 -1.05 -14.22
C LEU A 230 -22.16 -0.35 -14.50
N VAL A 231 -22.93 -0.84 -15.48
CA VAL A 231 -24.26 -0.33 -15.81
C VAL A 231 -25.17 -0.36 -14.58
N GLY A 232 -25.11 -1.44 -13.79
CA GLY A 232 -25.87 -1.58 -12.56
C GLY A 232 -25.51 -0.55 -11.47
N LEU A 233 -24.33 0.07 -11.54
CA LEU A 233 -23.89 1.13 -10.64
C LEU A 233 -24.29 2.53 -11.11
N HIS A 234 -24.55 2.72 -12.40
CA HIS A 234 -24.90 4.02 -12.97
C HIS A 234 -26.08 4.66 -12.24
N THR A 235 -25.98 5.97 -11.98
CA THR A 235 -26.94 6.80 -11.21
C THR A 235 -27.09 6.47 -9.73
N ARG A 236 -26.40 5.47 -9.19
CA ARG A 236 -26.35 5.28 -7.74
C ARG A 236 -25.56 6.41 -7.08
N PRO A 237 -25.92 6.84 -5.86
CA PRO A 237 -25.12 7.79 -5.13
C PRO A 237 -23.75 7.18 -4.79
N VAL A 238 -22.70 8.00 -4.84
CA VAL A 238 -21.39 7.63 -4.29
C VAL A 238 -21.48 7.64 -2.76
N THR A 239 -20.83 6.69 -2.10
CA THR A 239 -20.63 6.74 -0.65
C THR A 239 -19.64 7.84 -0.37
N GLU A 240 -20.01 8.81 0.47
CA GLU A 240 -19.17 9.94 0.84
C GLU A 240 -18.70 9.81 2.30
N PRO A 241 -17.58 10.43 2.68
CA PRO A 241 -17.16 10.50 4.08
C PRO A 241 -18.20 11.19 4.96
N SER A 242 -18.21 10.82 6.25
CA SER A 242 -19.06 11.46 7.26
C SER A 242 -18.71 12.94 7.46
N ASP A 243 -17.44 13.30 7.30
CA ASP A 243 -16.97 14.69 7.30
C ASP A 243 -17.12 15.28 5.89
N CYS A 244 -17.95 16.32 5.77
CA CYS A 244 -18.21 16.97 4.49
C CYS A 244 -16.98 17.66 3.90
N ASN A 245 -16.01 18.07 4.72
CA ASN A 245 -14.75 18.69 4.26
C ASN A 245 -13.79 17.66 3.65
N MET A 246 -14.06 16.37 3.86
CA MET A 246 -13.24 15.27 3.34
C MET A 246 -13.84 14.61 2.10
N ARG A 247 -14.99 15.10 1.62
CA ARG A 247 -15.54 14.67 0.33
C ARG A 247 -14.57 14.95 -0.78
N VAL A 248 -14.64 14.16 -1.84
CA VAL A 248 -13.80 14.42 -3.01
C VAL A 248 -14.07 15.82 -3.54
N MET A 249 -13.03 16.57 -3.86
CA MET A 249 -13.14 17.93 -4.38
C MET A 249 -13.92 17.96 -5.71
N ASP A 250 -14.82 18.94 -5.86
CA ASP A 250 -15.57 19.10 -7.12
C ASP A 250 -14.64 19.34 -8.31
N GLU A 251 -13.59 20.15 -8.12
CA GLU A 251 -12.55 20.41 -9.12
C GLU A 251 -11.84 19.12 -9.56
N ALA A 252 -11.53 18.21 -8.62
CA ALA A 252 -10.92 16.93 -8.95
C ALA A 252 -11.86 16.04 -9.78
N LEU A 253 -13.13 15.98 -9.39
CA LEU A 253 -14.13 15.21 -10.14
C LEU A 253 -14.37 15.80 -11.53
N GLU A 254 -14.38 17.12 -11.67
CA GLU A 254 -14.46 17.81 -12.95
C GLU A 254 -13.27 17.48 -13.85
N TRP A 255 -12.06 17.61 -13.32
CA TRP A 255 -10.86 17.22 -14.04
C TRP A 255 -10.92 15.77 -14.54
N HIS A 256 -11.36 14.83 -13.69
CA HIS A 256 -11.49 13.42 -14.09
C HIS A 256 -12.51 13.25 -15.23
N ARG A 257 -13.67 13.91 -15.14
CA ARG A 257 -14.67 13.85 -16.22
C ARG A 257 -14.14 14.38 -17.55
N GLU A 258 -13.35 15.45 -17.52
CA GLU A 258 -12.84 16.09 -18.74
C GLU A 258 -11.62 15.38 -19.34
N ASN A 259 -10.81 14.72 -18.52
CA ASN A 259 -9.49 14.21 -18.94
C ASN A 259 -9.37 12.69 -18.93
N ARG A 260 -10.31 11.98 -18.28
CA ARG A 260 -10.24 10.53 -18.09
C ARG A 260 -11.45 9.78 -18.61
N LEU A 261 -12.67 10.28 -18.38
CA LEU A 261 -13.87 9.59 -18.85
C LEU A 261 -13.82 9.40 -20.36
N VAL A 262 -14.16 8.20 -20.79
CA VAL A 262 -14.33 7.93 -22.22
C VAL A 262 -15.63 8.56 -22.70
N GLU A 263 -15.61 9.05 -23.94
CA GLU A 263 -16.81 9.57 -24.63
C GLU A 263 -17.80 8.45 -24.95
#